data_AF-A0A933EV11-F1
#
_entry.id   AF-A0A933EV11-F1
#
_cell.length_a   1.000
_cell.length_b   1.000
_cell.length_c   1.000
_cell.angle_alpha   90.00
_cell.angle_beta   90.00
_cell.angle_gamma   90.00
#
_symmetry.space_group_name_H-M   'P 1'
#
loop_
_entity.id
_entity.type
_entity.pdbx_description
1 polymer ?
#
loop_
_entity_poly.entity_id
_entity_poly.type
_entity_poly.pdbx_seq_one_letter_code
_entity_poly.pdbx_strand_id
1 'polypeptide(L)'
;MRNRFHSLNGLLFNDKGFAFIAVITLSWLLIALSLSYFDVTISEMRFSRSSENSLKAEAVAEAGVEETLWEYNYGGGDFLSSEGWSGSGTKTKTVDPYTDASGNTVGSYTISVANWNTSSPLVTVTGGLAGGTVGTGTQAVVKTMLKPRPVFSSAVKTKSEIEFSGNAYTDS
;
A
#
# COMPACT_ATOMS: atom_id res chain seq x y z
N MET A 1 -71.20 38.33 21.45
CA MET A 1 -69.80 38.36 20.97
C MET A 1 -69.19 36.96 20.90
N ARG A 2 -69.75 36.02 20.12
CA ARG A 2 -69.29 34.61 20.14
C ARG A 2 -69.21 33.93 18.75
N ASN A 3 -69.21 34.70 17.66
CA ASN A 3 -69.19 34.14 16.30
C ASN A 3 -67.98 34.57 15.44
N ARG A 4 -66.97 35.24 16.01
CA ARG A 4 -65.77 35.68 15.27
C ARG A 4 -64.50 34.84 15.50
N PHE A 5 -64.58 33.79 16.32
CA PHE A 5 -63.42 32.92 16.59
C PHE A 5 -63.37 31.65 15.73
N HIS A 6 -64.48 31.26 15.07
CA HIS A 6 -64.48 30.06 14.21
C HIS A 6 -63.92 30.30 12.79
N SER A 7 -63.94 31.53 12.27
CA SER A 7 -63.40 31.82 10.93
C SER A 7 -61.88 31.99 10.89
N LEU A 8 -61.23 32.19 12.05
CA LEU A 8 -59.78 32.30 12.14
C LEU A 8 -59.08 30.94 12.10
N ASN A 9 -59.74 29.88 12.54
CA ASN A 9 -59.23 28.51 12.39
C ASN A 9 -59.39 27.96 10.97
N GLY A 10 -60.39 28.41 10.19
CA GLY A 10 -60.56 28.01 8.79
C GLY A 10 -59.56 28.66 7.82
N LEU A 11 -58.92 29.76 8.22
CA LEU A 11 -57.88 30.46 7.45
C LEU A 11 -56.47 29.94 7.75
N LEU A 12 -56.25 29.39 8.94
CA LEU A 12 -55.00 28.68 9.30
C LEU A 12 -54.93 27.26 8.70
N PHE A 13 -56.06 26.70 8.28
CA PHE A 13 -56.16 25.39 7.62
C PHE A 13 -56.91 25.51 6.28
N ASN A 14 -56.36 26.24 5.33
CA ASN A 14 -56.60 25.86 3.94
C ASN A 14 -55.74 24.61 3.71
N ASP A 15 -56.31 23.42 3.96
CA ASP A 15 -55.60 22.13 4.00
C ASP A 15 -54.64 21.93 2.82
N LYS A 16 -55.00 22.48 1.66
CA LYS A 16 -54.20 22.41 0.42
C LYS A 16 -52.94 23.30 0.46
N GLY A 17 -53.03 24.49 1.05
CA GLY A 17 -51.90 25.42 1.17
C GLY A 17 -50.90 24.99 2.24
N PHE A 18 -51.39 24.52 3.39
CA PHE A 18 -50.53 23.96 4.43
C PHE A 18 -49.83 22.69 3.96
N ALA A 19 -50.54 21.79 3.26
CA ALA A 19 -49.94 20.61 2.66
C ALA A 19 -48.83 20.96 1.66
N PHE A 20 -49.00 21.99 0.84
CA PHE A 20 -47.99 22.41 -0.13
C PHE A 20 -46.70 22.91 0.56
N ILE A 21 -46.83 23.71 1.62
CA ILE A 21 -45.69 24.19 2.41
C ILE A 21 -45.00 23.03 3.13
N ALA A 22 -45.77 22.07 3.67
CA ALA A 22 -45.23 20.87 4.29
C ALA A 22 -44.44 19.99 3.29
N VAL A 23 -44.92 19.84 2.06
CA VAL A 23 -44.23 19.09 1.01
C VAL A 23 -42.95 19.78 0.57
N ILE A 24 -42.95 21.11 0.40
CA ILE A 24 -41.73 21.86 0.04
C ILE A 24 -40.67 21.75 1.13
N THR A 25 -41.06 21.92 2.39
CA THR A 25 -40.12 21.84 3.53
C THR A 25 -39.55 20.43 3.69
N LEU A 26 -40.38 19.40 3.55
CA LEU A 26 -39.92 18.01 3.54
C LEU A 26 -39.01 17.71 2.35
N SER A 27 -39.32 18.26 1.16
CA SER A 27 -38.49 18.09 -0.04
C SER A 27 -37.11 18.72 0.14
N TRP A 28 -37.05 19.92 0.73
CA TRP A 28 -35.78 20.57 1.07
C TRP A 28 -34.96 19.77 2.08
N LEU A 29 -35.61 19.20 3.10
CA LEU A 29 -34.95 18.31 4.07
C LEU A 29 -34.35 17.08 3.37
N LEU A 30 -35.11 16.44 2.49
CA LEU A 30 -34.65 15.26 1.74
C LEU A 30 -33.50 15.59 0.80
N ILE A 31 -33.53 16.75 0.13
CA ILE A 31 -32.42 17.21 -0.72
C ILE A 31 -31.17 17.45 0.11
N ALA A 32 -31.29 18.13 1.26
CA ALA A 32 -30.16 18.40 2.14
C ALA A 32 -29.52 17.10 2.66
N LEU A 33 -30.33 16.12 3.07
CA LEU A 33 -29.85 14.80 3.48
C LEU A 33 -29.18 14.05 2.33
N SER A 34 -29.74 14.11 1.12
CA SER A 34 -29.19 13.43 -0.06
C SER A 34 -27.83 14.00 -0.44
N LEU A 35 -27.66 15.32 -0.41
CA LEU A 35 -26.37 15.98 -0.69
C LEU A 35 -25.31 15.58 0.35
N SER A 36 -25.66 15.58 1.64
CA SER A 36 -24.74 15.15 2.69
C SER A 36 -24.29 13.70 2.53
N TYR A 37 -25.21 12.80 2.17
CA TYR A 37 -24.85 11.40 1.90
C TYR A 37 -23.92 11.25 0.69
N PHE A 38 -24.17 12.04 -0.36
CA PHE A 38 -23.34 12.03 -1.56
C PHE A 38 -21.90 12.50 -1.28
N ASP A 39 -21.74 13.53 -0.45
CA ASP A 39 -20.43 14.03 -0.04
C ASP A 39 -19.62 12.98 0.75
N VAL A 40 -20.29 12.25 1.65
CA VAL A 40 -19.67 11.13 2.38
C VAL A 40 -19.23 10.05 1.40
N THR A 41 -20.10 9.67 0.47
CA THR A 41 -19.79 8.62 -0.53
C THR A 41 -18.60 9.01 -1.41
N ILE A 42 -18.53 10.27 -1.85
CA ILE A 42 -17.37 10.77 -2.62
C ILE A 42 -16.10 10.71 -1.79
N SER A 43 -16.18 11.11 -0.53
CA SER A 43 -15.03 11.11 0.38
C SER A 43 -14.52 9.69 0.63
N GLU A 44 -15.43 8.74 0.83
CA GLU A 44 -15.11 7.32 0.97
C GLU A 44 -14.46 6.76 -0.30
N MET A 45 -14.99 7.08 -1.49
CA MET A 45 -14.39 6.64 -2.75
C MET A 45 -12.97 7.20 -2.94
N ARG A 46 -12.73 8.47 -2.58
CA ARG A 46 -11.40 9.08 -2.65
C ARG A 46 -10.45 8.43 -1.66
N PHE A 47 -10.91 8.21 -0.43
CA PHE A 47 -10.12 7.54 0.60
C PHE A 47 -9.76 6.11 0.19
N SER A 48 -10.73 5.34 -0.30
CA SER A 48 -10.52 3.97 -0.78
C SER A 48 -9.47 3.92 -1.90
N ARG A 49 -9.56 4.82 -2.89
CA ARG A 49 -8.57 4.90 -3.98
C ARG A 49 -7.18 5.28 -3.49
N SER A 50 -7.10 6.24 -2.56
CA SER A 50 -5.81 6.62 -1.96
C SER A 50 -5.20 5.47 -1.16
N SER A 51 -6.02 4.74 -0.41
CA SER A 51 -5.58 3.58 0.37
C SER A 51 -5.10 2.45 -0.54
N GLU A 52 -5.85 2.14 -1.61
CA GLU A 52 -5.45 1.14 -2.60
C GLU A 52 -4.12 1.51 -3.27
N ASN A 53 -3.96 2.77 -3.67
CA ASN A 53 -2.72 3.24 -4.27
C ASN A 53 -1.53 3.17 -3.30
N SER A 54 -1.76 3.47 -2.01
CA SER A 54 -0.72 3.36 -0.99
C SER A 54 -0.24 1.91 -0.83
N LEU A 55 -1.17 0.95 -0.75
CA LEU A 55 -0.84 -0.47 -0.63
C LEU A 55 -0.08 -1.00 -1.84
N LYS A 56 -0.48 -0.58 -3.04
CA LYS A 56 0.24 -0.96 -4.27
C LYS A 56 1.65 -0.35 -4.31
N ALA A 57 1.82 0.90 -3.90
CA ALA A 57 3.13 1.54 -3.86
C ALA A 57 4.06 0.85 -2.84
N GLU A 58 3.51 0.44 -1.70
CA GLU A 58 4.22 -0.34 -0.68
C GLU A 58 4.67 -1.70 -1.23
N ALA A 59 3.78 -2.45 -1.88
CA ALA A 59 4.13 -3.73 -2.49
C ALA A 59 5.25 -3.60 -3.54
N VAL A 60 5.27 -2.52 -4.33
CA VAL A 60 6.35 -2.23 -5.28
C VAL A 60 7.66 -1.89 -4.55
N ALA A 61 7.61 -1.16 -3.45
CA ALA A 61 8.78 -0.88 -2.62
C ALA A 61 9.34 -2.16 -1.96
N GLU A 62 8.46 -3.06 -1.48
CA GLU A 62 8.85 -4.36 -0.94
C GLU A 62 9.52 -5.24 -1.99
N ALA A 63 9.05 -5.23 -3.24
CA ALA A 63 9.71 -5.95 -4.33
C ALA A 63 11.17 -5.52 -4.51
N GLY A 64 11.46 -4.21 -4.43
CA GLY A 64 12.83 -3.71 -4.49
C GLY A 64 13.66 -4.09 -3.26
N VAL A 65 13.04 -4.22 -2.08
CA VAL A 65 13.73 -4.75 -0.88
C VAL A 65 14.12 -6.21 -1.09
N GLU A 66 13.21 -7.04 -1.59
CA GLU A 66 13.47 -8.46 -1.88
C GLU A 66 14.54 -8.64 -2.95
N GLU A 67 14.54 -7.81 -4.00
CA GLU A 67 15.62 -7.80 -4.99
C GLU A 67 16.97 -7.49 -4.34
N THR A 68 17.02 -6.45 -3.49
CA THR A 68 18.25 -6.08 -2.78
C THR A 68 18.71 -7.21 -1.85
N LEU A 69 17.77 -7.87 -1.17
CA LEU A 69 18.06 -9.00 -0.29
C LEU A 69 18.61 -10.20 -1.07
N TRP A 70 18.06 -10.46 -2.25
CA TRP A 70 18.55 -11.52 -3.13
C TRP A 70 19.99 -11.23 -3.60
N GLU A 71 20.25 -10.03 -4.10
CA GLU A 71 21.60 -9.64 -4.55
C GLU A 71 22.61 -9.63 -3.39
N TYR A 72 22.20 -9.21 -2.19
CA TYR A 72 23.07 -9.25 -1.02
C TYR A 72 23.45 -10.67 -0.61
N ASN A 73 22.51 -11.63 -0.69
CA ASN A 73 22.77 -13.01 -0.29
C ASN A 73 23.44 -13.87 -1.39
N TYR A 74 23.14 -13.60 -2.67
CA TYR A 74 23.58 -14.45 -3.79
C TYR A 74 24.51 -13.73 -4.77
N GLY A 75 24.44 -12.41 -4.89
CA GLY A 75 25.32 -11.58 -5.71
C GLY A 75 26.61 -11.12 -5.01
N GLY A 76 26.93 -11.72 -3.87
CA GLY A 76 28.15 -11.40 -3.10
C GLY A 76 28.12 -10.08 -2.33
N GLY A 77 27.02 -9.31 -2.41
CA GLY A 77 26.86 -8.04 -1.69
C GLY A 77 27.68 -6.86 -2.23
N ASP A 78 28.27 -7.00 -3.42
CA ASP A 78 29.15 -5.97 -4.02
C ASP A 78 28.39 -4.91 -4.85
N PHE A 79 27.10 -5.13 -5.14
CA PHE A 79 26.22 -4.21 -5.88
C PHE A 79 26.92 -3.64 -7.13
N LEU A 80 27.23 -4.54 -8.05
CA LEU A 80 28.11 -4.28 -9.19
C LEU A 80 27.44 -3.40 -10.24
N SER A 81 28.23 -2.56 -10.92
CA SER A 81 27.71 -1.71 -11.99
C SER A 81 27.21 -2.48 -13.20
N SER A 82 27.73 -3.70 -13.42
CA SER A 82 27.22 -4.63 -14.44
C SER A 82 25.78 -5.07 -14.21
N GLU A 83 25.29 -4.97 -12.96
CA GLU A 83 23.93 -5.35 -12.57
C GLU A 83 23.00 -4.12 -12.47
N GLY A 84 23.43 -2.97 -12.97
CA GLY A 84 22.65 -1.73 -13.01
C GLY A 84 22.82 -0.82 -11.79
N TRP A 85 23.76 -1.13 -10.89
CA TRP A 85 24.07 -0.26 -9.75
C TRP A 85 24.96 0.90 -10.14
N SER A 86 24.72 2.03 -9.49
CA SER A 86 25.50 3.25 -9.64
C SER A 86 25.92 3.78 -8.27
N GLY A 87 26.95 4.65 -8.25
CA GLY A 87 27.44 5.27 -7.02
C GLY A 87 28.62 4.54 -6.37
N SER A 88 29.49 5.34 -5.74
CA SER A 88 30.71 4.87 -5.06
C SER A 88 30.52 4.72 -3.54
N GLY A 89 29.81 5.66 -2.90
CA GLY A 89 29.52 5.64 -1.47
C GLY A 89 28.16 5.00 -1.13
N THR A 90 27.09 5.53 -1.73
CA THR A 90 25.75 4.94 -1.66
C THR A 90 25.46 4.28 -2.99
N LYS A 91 25.14 2.98 -2.97
CA LYS A 91 24.79 2.23 -4.17
C LYS A 91 23.34 2.48 -4.51
N THR A 92 23.06 2.90 -5.73
CA THR A 92 21.70 3.20 -6.19
C THR A 92 21.35 2.39 -7.42
N LYS A 93 20.15 1.81 -7.45
CA LYS A 93 19.58 1.12 -8.60
C LYS A 93 18.17 1.64 -8.82
N THR A 94 17.81 1.91 -10.07
CA THR A 94 16.45 2.32 -10.43
C THR A 94 15.89 1.35 -11.44
N VAL A 95 14.70 0.84 -11.17
CA VAL A 95 13.94 -0.03 -12.06
C VAL A 95 12.68 0.72 -12.49
N ASP A 96 12.65 1.09 -13.77
CA ASP A 96 11.54 1.79 -14.40
C ASP A 96 11.51 1.41 -15.90
N PRO A 97 10.45 0.72 -16.40
CA PRO A 97 9.27 0.26 -15.68
C PRO A 97 9.49 -1.07 -14.92
N TYR A 98 8.83 -1.24 -13.78
CA TYR A 98 8.62 -2.53 -13.13
C TYR A 98 7.32 -3.17 -13.65
N THR A 99 7.44 -4.37 -14.20
CA THR A 99 6.32 -5.09 -14.86
C THR A 99 5.96 -6.38 -14.13
N ASP A 100 4.68 -6.76 -14.17
CA ASP A 100 4.22 -8.06 -13.70
C ASP A 100 4.63 -9.19 -14.66
N ALA A 101 4.33 -10.44 -14.29
CA ALA A 101 4.61 -11.63 -15.10
C ALA A 101 3.85 -11.66 -16.45
N SER A 102 2.81 -10.82 -16.60
CA SER A 102 2.05 -10.67 -17.84
C SER A 102 2.56 -9.51 -18.72
N GLY A 103 3.60 -8.80 -18.27
CA GLY A 103 4.20 -7.67 -18.98
C GLY A 103 3.50 -6.33 -18.75
N ASN A 104 2.56 -6.23 -17.81
CA ASN A 104 1.91 -4.96 -17.48
C ASN A 104 2.77 -4.14 -16.52
N THR A 105 2.91 -2.84 -16.76
CA THR A 105 3.61 -1.94 -15.84
C THR A 105 2.83 -1.78 -14.54
N VAL A 106 3.44 -2.21 -13.43
CA VAL A 106 2.91 -2.06 -12.07
C VAL A 106 3.39 -0.76 -11.45
N GLY A 107 4.64 -0.37 -11.71
CA GLY A 107 5.24 0.81 -11.10
C GLY A 107 6.69 1.02 -11.46
N SER A 108 7.40 1.70 -10.58
CA SER A 108 8.85 1.89 -10.61
C SER A 108 9.37 1.91 -9.19
N TYR A 109 10.63 1.57 -8.98
CA TYR A 109 11.28 1.76 -7.69
C TYR A 109 12.73 2.17 -7.82
N THR A 110 13.20 2.91 -6.83
CA THR A 110 14.60 3.26 -6.66
C THR A 110 15.09 2.71 -5.33
N ILE A 111 16.17 1.94 -5.40
CA ILE A 111 16.87 1.37 -4.26
C ILE A 111 18.10 2.22 -3.98
N SER A 112 18.37 2.48 -2.71
CA SER A 112 19.55 3.17 -2.20
C SER A 112 20.13 2.38 -1.03
N VAL A 113 21.37 1.90 -1.17
CA VAL A 113 22.09 1.12 -0.16
C VAL A 113 23.25 1.94 0.37
N ALA A 114 23.12 2.37 1.62
CA ALA A 114 24.16 3.07 2.36
C ALA A 114 25.00 2.06 3.15
N ASN A 115 26.30 2.36 3.31
CA ASN A 115 27.26 1.51 4.03
C ASN A 115 27.26 0.06 3.51
N TRP A 116 27.17 -0.11 2.19
CA TRP A 116 27.05 -1.40 1.50
C TRP A 116 28.17 -2.39 1.85
N ASN A 117 29.36 -1.87 2.17
CA ASN A 117 30.54 -2.63 2.56
C ASN A 117 30.58 -3.06 4.03
N THR A 118 29.49 -2.84 4.78
CA THR A 118 29.39 -3.24 6.19
C THR A 118 28.59 -4.53 6.37
N SER A 119 28.66 -5.14 7.55
CA SER A 119 27.88 -6.33 7.90
C SER A 119 26.39 -6.07 8.09
N SER A 120 25.95 -4.81 8.04
CA SER A 120 24.53 -4.45 8.15
C SER A 120 24.23 -3.17 7.35
N PRO A 121 24.22 -3.27 6.00
CA PRO A 121 23.97 -2.10 5.16
C PRO A 121 22.52 -1.63 5.32
N LEU A 122 22.33 -0.31 5.22
CA LEU A 122 21.02 0.31 5.30
C LEU A 122 20.45 0.44 3.89
N VAL A 123 19.35 -0.25 3.64
CA VAL A 123 18.62 -0.20 2.37
C VAL A 123 17.42 0.72 2.54
N THR A 124 17.28 1.67 1.63
CA THR A 124 16.11 2.52 1.48
C THR A 124 15.56 2.30 0.08
N VAL A 125 14.31 1.85 -0.02
CA VAL A 125 13.62 1.67 -1.29
C VAL A 125 12.45 2.63 -1.36
N THR A 126 12.34 3.34 -2.47
CA THR A 126 11.21 4.21 -2.79
C THR A 126 10.46 3.60 -3.95
N GLY A 127 9.23 3.13 -3.74
CA GLY A 127 8.34 2.59 -4.76
C GLY A 127 7.29 3.61 -5.19
N GLY A 128 6.96 3.64 -6.48
CA GLY A 128 5.92 4.47 -7.08
C GLY A 128 5.06 3.69 -8.08
N LEU A 129 3.83 4.15 -8.32
CA LEU A 129 2.90 3.52 -9.26
C LEU A 129 3.10 3.96 -10.71
N ALA A 130 2.67 3.12 -11.65
CA ALA A 130 2.77 3.36 -13.09
C ALA A 130 2.17 4.72 -13.50
N GLY A 131 2.93 5.51 -14.28
CA GLY A 131 2.55 6.86 -14.71
C GLY A 131 3.11 8.00 -13.84
N GLY A 132 3.81 7.67 -12.76
CA GLY A 132 4.64 8.59 -11.99
C GLY A 132 6.11 8.19 -12.09
N THR A 133 6.97 9.07 -12.61
CA THR A 133 8.41 8.98 -12.35
C THR A 133 8.61 8.94 -10.82
N VAL A 134 9.62 8.22 -10.31
CA VAL A 134 10.00 8.34 -8.89
C VAL A 134 10.19 9.84 -8.59
N GLY A 135 9.28 10.40 -7.79
CA GLY A 135 9.13 11.86 -7.56
C GLY A 135 7.74 12.45 -7.81
N THR A 136 6.86 11.82 -8.61
CA THR A 136 5.49 12.30 -8.90
C THR A 136 4.45 11.20 -8.65
N GLY A 137 3.44 11.46 -7.82
CA GLY A 137 2.35 10.50 -7.53
C GLY A 137 2.41 9.86 -6.13
N THR A 138 1.63 8.80 -5.90
CA THR A 138 1.62 8.05 -4.62
C THR A 138 2.89 7.23 -4.52
N GLN A 139 3.62 7.38 -3.41
CA GLN A 139 4.88 6.69 -3.15
C GLN A 139 4.90 6.07 -1.77
N ALA A 140 5.63 4.96 -1.66
CA ALA A 140 5.96 4.34 -0.38
C ALA A 140 7.47 4.27 -0.24
N VAL A 141 7.96 4.47 0.99
CA VAL A 141 9.38 4.35 1.31
C VAL A 141 9.54 3.27 2.37
N VAL A 142 10.28 2.23 2.05
CA VAL A 142 10.61 1.14 2.96
C VAL A 142 12.10 1.24 3.31
N LYS A 143 12.41 1.17 4.60
CA LYS A 143 13.79 1.18 5.10
C LYS A 143 14.06 -0.08 5.89
N THR A 144 15.11 -0.80 5.54
CA THR A 144 15.51 -2.02 6.23
C THR A 144 17.02 -2.12 6.35
N MET A 145 17.49 -2.83 7.36
CA MET A 145 18.89 -3.20 7.49
C MET A 145 19.06 -4.64 7.04
N LEU A 146 19.94 -4.89 6.09
CA LEU A 146 20.24 -6.25 5.69
C LEU A 146 21.11 -6.91 6.76
N LYS A 147 20.90 -8.20 6.98
CA LYS A 147 21.81 -9.03 7.75
C LYS A 147 22.12 -10.29 6.95
N PRO A 148 23.36 -10.79 7.00
CA PRO A 148 23.70 -12.05 6.39
C PRO A 148 22.75 -13.15 6.86
N ARG A 149 22.23 -13.94 5.92
CA ARG A 149 21.39 -15.08 6.27
C ARG A 149 22.20 -16.02 7.18
N PRO A 150 21.66 -16.43 8.35
CA PRO A 150 22.30 -17.46 9.14
C PRO A 150 22.22 -18.77 8.36
N VAL A 151 23.30 -19.12 7.67
CA VAL A 151 23.45 -20.45 7.08
C VAL A 151 23.66 -21.44 8.21
N PHE A 152 22.78 -22.43 8.30
CA PHE A 152 23.05 -23.58 9.13
C PHE A 152 24.25 -24.30 8.51
N SER A 153 25.43 -24.17 9.14
CA SER A 153 26.67 -24.83 8.69
C SER A 153 26.58 -26.37 8.74
N SER A 154 25.50 -26.93 9.27
CA SER A 154 25.33 -28.37 9.45
C SER A 154 23.86 -28.74 9.33
N ALA A 155 23.55 -29.81 8.59
CA ALA A 155 22.20 -30.37 8.49
C ALA A 155 21.69 -30.89 9.85
N VAL A 156 22.60 -31.33 10.72
CA VAL A 156 22.31 -31.66 12.12
C VAL A 156 23.38 -31.03 13.00
N LYS A 157 22.95 -30.24 13.98
CA LYS A 157 23.83 -29.61 14.97
C LYS A 157 23.31 -29.96 16.37
N THR A 158 23.95 -30.93 17.01
CA THR A 158 23.69 -31.29 18.41
C THR A 158 24.79 -30.74 19.31
N LYS A 159 24.46 -30.51 20.59
CA LYS A 159 25.43 -30.14 21.61
C LYS A 159 25.96 -31.36 22.38
N SER A 160 25.34 -32.53 22.25
CA SER A 160 25.64 -33.66 23.14
C SER A 160 25.61 -35.02 22.44
N GLU A 161 24.55 -35.40 21.73
CA GLU A 161 24.52 -36.70 21.03
C GLU A 161 23.52 -36.68 19.87
N ILE A 162 23.84 -37.38 18.78
CA ILE A 162 22.92 -37.77 17.71
C ILE A 162 23.19 -39.25 17.43
N GLU A 163 22.22 -40.11 17.72
CA GLU A 163 22.27 -41.53 17.37
C GLU A 163 21.48 -41.75 16.08
N PHE A 164 22.16 -42.23 15.04
CA PHE A 164 21.50 -42.71 13.82
C PHE A 164 21.58 -44.24 13.81
N SER A 165 20.43 -44.90 13.89
CA SER A 165 20.31 -46.36 13.80
C SER A 165 19.54 -46.73 12.52
N GLY A 166 20.14 -47.55 11.67
CA GLY A 166 19.53 -48.03 10.43
C GLY A 166 20.28 -49.22 9.84
N ASN A 167 19.55 -50.29 9.49
CA ASN A 167 20.11 -51.46 8.81
C ASN A 167 20.21 -51.17 7.30
N ALA A 168 21.42 -51.11 6.76
CA ALA A 168 21.64 -51.02 5.31
C ALA A 168 22.08 -52.40 4.78
N TYR A 169 21.25 -53.01 3.93
CA TYR A 169 21.68 -54.05 3.01
C TYR A 169 22.12 -53.35 1.72
N THR A 170 23.41 -53.45 1.40
CA THR A 170 23.92 -53.15 0.06
C THR A 170 23.68 -54.39 -0.79
N ASP A 171 22.76 -54.30 -1.74
CA ASP A 171 22.69 -55.24 -2.86
C ASP A 171 23.84 -54.86 -3.81
N SER A 172 24.72 -55.83 -4.07
CA SER A 172 25.93 -55.69 -4.89
C SER A 172 25.67 -56.13 -6.31
#